data_AF-A0A3B1ADB9-F1
#
_entry.id   AF-A0A3B1ADB9-F1
#
_cell.length_a   1.000
_cell.length_b   1.000
_cell.length_c   1.000
_cell.angle_alpha   90.00
_cell.angle_beta   90.00
_cell.angle_gamma   90.00
#
_symmetry.space_group_name_H-M   'P 1'
#
loop_
_entity.id
_entity.type
_entity.pdbx_description
1 polymer ?
#
loop_
_entity_poly.entity_id
_entity_poly.type
_entity_poly.pdbx_seq_one_letter_code
_entity_poly.pdbx_strand_id
1 'polypeptide(L)' 'MPQIIFLPHEEICPEGAVIEAETGVTICDAAL' A
#
# COMPACT_ATOMS: atom_id res chain seq x y z
N MET A 1 -2.70 -6.76 -12.12
CA MET A 1 -2.33 -5.66 -11.20
C MET A 1 -1.18 -6.18 -10.36
N PRO A 2 -0.11 -5.40 -10.15
CA PRO A 2 0.89 -5.74 -9.13
C PRO A 2 0.28 -5.64 -7.73
N GLN A 3 0.70 -6.58 -6.88
CA GLN A 3 0.40 -6.56 -5.46
C GLN A 3 1.42 -5.66 -4.73
N ILE A 4 0.93 -4.76 -3.88
CA ILE A 4 1.74 -3.91 -2.99
C ILE A 4 1.49 -4.38 -1.56
N ILE A 5 2.56 -4.58 -0.81
CA ILE A 5 2.52 -4.96 0.60
C ILE A 5 3.10 -3.81 1.42
N PHE A 6 2.24 -3.13 2.18
CA PHE A 6 2.65 -2.19 3.21
C PHE A 6 2.92 -2.96 4.49
N LEU A 7 4.14 -2.86 4.99
CA LEU A 7 4.50 -3.43 6.28
C LEU A 7 3.83 -2.65 7.41
N PRO A 8 3.62 -3.29 8.58
CA PRO A 8 3.14 -2.62 9.77
C PRO A 8 3.89 -1.32 10.08
N HIS A 9 3.13 -0.26 10.33
CA HIS A 9 3.60 1.04 10.76
C HIS A 9 2.76 1.51 11.95
N GLU A 10 3.40 1.76 13.09
CA GLU A 10 2.74 1.97 14.39
C GLU A 10 1.65 3.06 14.41
N GLU A 11 1.86 4.17 13.69
CA GLU A 11 0.89 5.28 13.67
C GLU A 11 -0.11 5.24 12.50
N ILE A 12 0.36 4.89 11.30
CA ILE A 12 -0.41 5.07 10.04
C ILE A 12 -1.11 3.78 9.62
N CYS A 13 -0.50 2.61 9.85
CA CYS A 13 -1.04 1.33 9.41
C CYS A 13 -0.52 0.20 10.32
N PRO A 14 -1.03 0.06 11.56
CA PRO A 14 -0.46 -0.85 12.57
C PRO A 14 -0.45 -2.32 12.16
N GLU A 15 -1.39 -2.73 11.33
CA GLU A 15 -1.51 -4.12 10.86
C GLU A 15 -0.81 -4.34 9.50
N GLY A 16 -0.31 -3.29 8.88
CA GLY A 16 0.09 -3.30 7.48
C GLY A 16 -1.12 -3.46 6.55
N ALA A 17 -0.86 -3.55 5.25
CA ALA A 17 -1.91 -3.76 4.25
C ALA A 17 -1.37 -4.50 3.03
N VAL A 18 -2.25 -5.27 2.39
CA VAL A 18 -1.96 -5.88 1.09
C VAL A 18 -3.03 -5.40 0.12
N ILE A 19 -2.58 -4.71 -0.93
CA ILE A 19 -3.47 -4.13 -1.94
C ILE A 19 -3.02 -4.49 -3.35
N GLU A 20 -3.93 -4.37 -4.29
CA GLU A 20 -3.66 -4.47 -5.73
C GLU A 20 -3.70 -3.05 -6.31
N ALA A 21 -2.69 -2.68 -7.11
CA ALA A 21 -2.65 -1.38 -7.77
C ALA A 21 -2.43 -1.54 -9.28
N GLU A 22 -2.89 -0.59 -10.08
CA GLU A 22 -2.61 -0.57 -11.51
C GLU A 22 -1.18 -0.09 -11.79
N THR A 23 -0.58 -0.61 -12.87
CA THR A 23 0.76 -0.18 -13.30
C THR A 23 0.73 1.30 -13.68
N GLY A 24 1.61 2.09 -13.06
CA GLY A 24 1.71 3.53 -13.30
C GLY A 24 1.07 4.40 -12.21
N VAL A 25 0.31 3.81 -11.28
CA VAL A 25 -0.14 4.50 -10.06
C VAL A 25 1.06 4.75 -9.13
N THR A 26 1.12 5.93 -8.52
CA THR A 26 2.20 6.25 -7.57
C THR A 26 1.98 5.55 -6.23
N ILE A 27 3.05 5.30 -5.47
CA ILE A 27 2.93 4.62 -4.17
C ILE A 27 2.11 5.45 -3.19
N CYS A 28 2.23 6.78 -3.20
CA CYS A 28 1.43 7.64 -2.32
C CYS A 28 -0.05 7.60 -2.68
N ASP A 29 -0.40 7.64 -3.96
CA ASP A 29 -1.80 7.54 -4.39
C ASP A 29 -2.39 6.15 -4.08
N ALA A 30 -1.57 5.10 -4.18
CA ALA A 30 -1.97 3.74 -3.80
C ALA A 30 -2.13 3.57 -2.27
N ALA A 31 -1.56 4.46 -1.47
CA ALA A 31 -1.60 4.41 0.00
C ALA A 31 -2.72 5.27 0.64
N LEU A 32 -3.49 6.01 -0.17
CA LEU A 32 -4.67 6.78 0.24
C LEU A 32 -5.92 5.91 0.32
#